data_AF-A0A709LJT7-F1
#
_entry.id   AF-A0A709LJT7-F1
#
_cell.length_a   1.000
_cell.length_b   1.000
_cell.length_c   1.000
_cell.angle_alpha   90.00
_cell.angle_beta   90.00
_cell.angle_gamma   90.00
#
_symmetry.space_group_name_H-M   'P 1'
#
loop_
_entity.id
_entity.type
_entity.pdbx_description
1 polymer ?
#
loop_
_entity_poly.entity_id
_entity_poly.type
_entity_poly.pdbx_seq_one_letter_code
_entity_poly.pdbx_strand_id
1 'polypeptide(L)' 'MPHGKVVFNKKGRWDWLDRGCDISEDELKQGEWFVAYMYYPPDFNYDPLMHEHQIKGFLSKPDELVRYER' A
#
# COMPACT_ATOMS: atom_id res chain seq x y z
N MET A 1 -10.25 13.15 -1.38
CA MET A 1 -10.11 12.24 -2.54
C MET A 1 -10.35 10.82 -2.03
N PRO A 2 -11.08 9.95 -2.77
CA PRO A 2 -11.40 8.59 -2.32
C PRO A 2 -10.24 7.61 -2.52
N HIS A 3 -9.01 8.12 -2.64
CA HIS A 3 -7.80 7.33 -2.79
C HIS A 3 -6.75 7.88 -1.84
N GLY A 4 -5.97 6.98 -1.24
CA GLY A 4 -4.82 7.32 -0.40
C GLY A 4 -3.58 6.61 -0.92
N LYS A 5 -2.42 7.24 -0.72
CA LYS A 5 -1.13 6.63 -1.04
C LYS A 5 -0.82 5.56 0.00
N VAL A 6 -0.44 4.38 -0.48
CA VAL A 6 0.03 3.27 0.35
C VAL A 6 1.47 2.94 0.02
N VAL A 7 2.14 2.34 1.00
CA VAL A 7 3.40 1.64 0.83
C VAL A 7 3.17 0.15 1.09
N PHE A 8 3.75 -0.73 0.28
CA PHE A 8 3.55 -2.18 0.40
C PHE A 8 4.76 -2.96 -0.07
N ASN A 9 4.88 -4.23 0.33
CA ASN A 9 5.96 -5.12 -0.10
C ASN A 9 5.44 -6.45 -0.66
N LYS A 10 6.36 -7.23 -1.26
CA LYS A 10 6.07 -8.54 -1.85
C LYS A 10 5.57 -9.59 -0.84
N LYS A 11 5.73 -9.36 0.47
CA LYS A 11 5.23 -10.25 1.53
C LYS A 11 3.77 -9.95 1.88
N GLY A 12 3.15 -8.95 1.25
CA GLY A 12 1.76 -8.55 1.50
C GLY A 12 1.61 -7.60 2.69
N ARG A 13 2.70 -7.14 3.32
CA ARG A 13 2.64 -6.08 4.33
C ARG A 13 2.43 -4.75 3.61
N TRP A 14 1.54 -3.92 4.14
CA TRP A 14 1.22 -2.62 3.58
C TRP A 14 0.75 -1.65 4.66
N ASP A 15 0.84 -0.36 4.39
CA ASP A 15 0.31 0.70 5.25
C ASP A 15 0.02 1.99 4.45
N TRP A 16 -0.74 2.92 5.04
CA TRP A 16 -1.06 4.22 4.46
C TRP A 16 0.08 5.22 4.71
N LEU A 17 0.64 5.79 3.64
CA LEU A 17 1.63 6.86 3.78
C LEU A 17 0.99 8.19 4.19
N ASP A 18 -0.22 8.46 3.72
CA ASP A 18 -0.86 9.77 3.88
C ASP A 18 -1.60 9.94 5.23
N ARG A 19 -1.70 8.88 6.04
CA ARG A 19 -2.51 8.87 7.27
C ARG A 19 -1.74 8.47 8.54
N GLY A 20 -0.42 8.43 8.45
CA GLY A 20 0.45 7.85 9.47
C GLY A 20 0.84 6.45 9.05
N CYS A 21 2.14 6.26 8.84
CA CYS A 21 2.73 4.98 8.47
C CYS A 21 3.38 4.40 9.72
N ASP A 22 2.85 3.28 10.21
CA ASP A 22 3.36 2.53 11.36
C ASP A 22 4.58 1.67 10.99
N ILE A 23 4.95 1.62 9.70
CA ILE A 23 6.17 0.98 9.23
C ILE A 23 7.34 1.93 9.48
N SER A 24 8.33 1.46 10.26
CA SER A 24 9.50 2.25 10.61
C SER A 24 10.37 2.59 9.39
N GLU A 25 11.09 3.70 9.45
CA GLU A 25 12.00 4.08 8.37
C GLU A 25 13.10 3.04 8.13
N ASP A 26 13.59 2.39 9.19
CA ASP A 26 14.59 1.33 9.06
C ASP A 26 14.04 0.13 8.30
N GLU A 27 12.78 -0.23 8.55
CA GLU A 27 12.12 -1.29 7.80
C GLU A 27 11.91 -0.89 6.33
N LEU A 28 11.52 0.37 6.08
CA LEU A 28 11.39 0.92 4.73
C LEU A 28 12.73 0.96 3.96
N LYS A 29 13.85 1.19 4.65
CA LYS A 29 15.20 1.26 4.05
C LYS A 29 15.83 -0.12 3.79
N GLN A 30 15.48 -1.12 4.59
CA GLN A 30 16.05 -2.48 4.47
C GLN A 30 15.26 -3.37 3.50
N GLY A 31 13.99 -3.06 3.26
CA GLY A 31 13.11 -3.85 2.42
C GLY A 31 12.96 -3.32 1.00
N GLU A 32 12.47 -4.18 0.10
CA GLU A 32 11.94 -3.73 -1.19
C GLU A 32 10.48 -3.33 -1.00
N TRP A 33 10.24 -2.02 -1.02
CA TRP A 33 8.93 -1.41 -0.84
C TRP A 33 8.47 -0.70 -2.12
N PHE A 34 7.16 -0.64 -2.30
CA PHE A 34 6.49 -0.07 -3.46
C PHE A 34 5.39 0.87 -3.00
N VAL A 35 5.02 1.82 -3.85
CA VAL A 35 3.92 2.75 -3.62
C VAL A 35 2.84 2.64 -4.68
N ALA A 36 1.60 2.83 -4.25
CA ALA A 36 0.44 2.90 -5.13
C ALA A 36 -0.64 3.79 -4.51
N TYR A 37 -1.66 4.10 -5.30
CA TYR A 37 -2.89 4.69 -4.79
C TYR A 37 -3.93 3.60 -4.62
N MET A 38 -4.45 3.47 -3.41
CA MET A 38 -5.48 2.50 -3.07
C MET A 38 -6.80 3.23 -2.79
N TYR A 39 -7.91 2.65 -3.24
CA TYR A 39 -9.24 3.19 -2.98
C TYR A 39 -9.54 3.13 -1.48
N TYR A 40 -9.97 4.27 -0.93
CA TYR A 40 -10.39 4.46 0.44
C TYR A 40 -11.88 4.87 0.46
N PRO A 41 -12.79 3.97 0.83
CA PRO A 41 -14.21 4.22 0.83
C PRO A 41 -14.57 5.30 1.86
N PRO A 42 -15.51 6.20 1.55
CA PRO A 42 -15.99 7.19 2.52
C PRO A 42 -16.89 6.59 3.60
N ASP A 43 -17.49 5.44 3.34
CA ASP A 43 -18.37 4.71 4.28
C ASP A 43 -17.58 3.74 5.15
N PHE A 44 -17.93 3.62 6.43
CA PHE A 44 -17.32 2.67 7.38
C PHE A 44 -17.72 1.21 7.17
N ASN A 45 -18.75 0.92 6.36
CA ASN A 45 -19.27 -0.42 6.10
C ASN A 45 -18.64 -1.10 4.87
N TYR A 46 -17.43 -0.70 4.49
CA TYR A 46 -16.74 -1.32 3.36
C TYR A 46 -16.13 -2.67 3.75
N ASP A 47 -15.98 -3.54 2.76
CA ASP A 47 -15.31 -4.83 2.94
C ASP A 47 -13.84 -4.63 3.33
N PRO A 48 -13.40 -5.04 4.53
CA PRO A 48 -12.01 -4.91 4.95
C PRO A 48 -11.03 -5.65 4.04
N LEU A 49 -11.46 -6.72 3.37
CA LEU A 49 -10.63 -7.52 2.45
C LEU A 49 -10.37 -6.82 1.13
N MET A 50 -11.10 -5.74 0.83
CA MET A 50 -10.94 -4.97 -0.40
C MET A 50 -9.50 -4.44 -0.57
N HIS A 51 -8.84 -4.06 0.52
CA HIS A 51 -7.46 -3.58 0.47
C HIS A 51 -6.48 -4.72 0.18
N GLU A 52 -6.69 -5.90 0.77
CA GLU A 52 -5.86 -7.07 0.44
C GLU A 52 -5.97 -7.47 -1.03
N HIS A 53 -7.19 -7.40 -1.60
CA HIS A 53 -7.40 -7.65 -3.02
C HIS A 53 -6.69 -6.61 -3.91
N GLN A 54 -6.70 -5.34 -3.51
CA GLN A 54 -5.98 -4.28 -4.23
C GLN A 54 -4.46 -4.51 -4.18
N ILE A 55 -3.89 -4.85 -3.02
CA ILE A 55 -2.46 -5.17 -2.89
C ILE A 55 -2.09 -6.38 -3.76
N LYS A 56 -2.90 -7.45 -3.74
CA LYS A 56 -2.69 -8.61 -4.62
C LYS A 56 -2.76 -8.21 -6.10
N GLY A 57 -3.66 -7.29 -6.46
CA GLY A 57 -3.77 -6.72 -7.79
C GLY A 57 -2.54 -5.92 -8.22
N PHE A 58 -1.88 -5.20 -7.30
CA PHE A 58 -0.61 -4.55 -7.60
C PHE A 58 0.53 -5.57 -7.76
N LEU A 59 0.61 -6.55 -6.85
CA LEU A 59 1.66 -7.57 -6.88
C LEU A 59 1.58 -8.50 -8.10
N SER A 60 0.41 -8.65 -8.72
CA SER A 60 0.25 -9.42 -9.96
C SER A 60 0.76 -8.68 -11.21
N LYS A 61 1.15 -7.41 -11.07
CA LYS A 61 1.63 -6.55 -12.16
C LYS A 61 3.01 -5.94 -11.83
N PRO A 62 4.08 -6.74 -11.81
CA PRO A 62 5.40 -6.28 -11.38
C PRO A 62 5.95 -5.10 -12.22
N ASP A 63 5.59 -5.01 -13.50
CA ASP A 63 6.05 -3.95 -14.39
C ASP A 63 5.37 -2.58 -14.11
N GLU A 64 4.24 -2.57 -13.41
CA GLU A 64 3.53 -1.35 -13.00
C GLU A 64 3.93 -0.90 -11.58
N LEU A 65 4.78 -1.67 -10.87
CA LEU A 65 5.20 -1.36 -9.51
C LEU A 65 6.18 -0.18 -9.46
N VAL A 66 5.83 0.84 -8.68
CA VAL A 66 6.69 2.00 -8.43
C VAL A 66 7.44 1.78 -7.11
N ARG A 67 8.77 1.77 -7.15
CA ARG A 67 9.58 1.64 -5.93
C ARG A 67 9.38 2.83 -5.00
N TYR A 68 9.36 2.54 -3.70
CA TYR A 68 9.41 3.55 -2.67
C TYR A 68 10.86 4.00 -2.49
N GLU A 69 11.16 5.22 -2.93
CA GLU A 69 12.44 5.88 -2.70
C GLU A 69 12.17 7.11 -1.82
N ARG A 70 12.79 7.15 -0.64
CA ARG A 70 12.70 8.27 0.31
C ARG A 70 14.08 8.75 0.71
#